data_AF-A0A3B8INK1-F1
#
_entry.id   AF-A0A3B8INK1-F1
#
_cell.length_a   1.000
_cell.length_b   1.000
_cell.length_c   1.000
_cell.angle_alpha   90.00
_cell.angle_beta   90.00
_cell.angle_gamma   90.00
#
_symmetry.space_group_name_H-M   'P 1'
#
loop_
_entity.id
_entity.type
_entity.pdbx_description
1 polymer ?
#
loop_
_entity_poly.entity_id
_entity_poly.type
_entity_poly.pdbx_seq_one_letter_code
_entity_poly.pdbx_strand_id
1 'polypeptide(L)'
;GVGTQDPKSELEVRGNAKGKLAGTLSVTNIAGSGASTSIDFRTYDTGTSAPNVRLKATDLNWSSRLEFQTKNPGNKNNPLTTRMTILPGGHIGVGTTSPGTPLHIASAQDSLLRLQTLDNKWLFTEWYDKDNKRRTWMGLDSNLGKFWIAPENGTKEVVINSLLRVKANLEYEGQLGKLDTLQQGGATIRAHDLSFGHTARRGSPGRAMVDNKTELVMNYGSDWSGGTRIDGKLKVTNNLTVSRDLTVERNQTVKGSSTVNNNLTVAKDLTVNDDATIKDYLTVGTEIRGKIWRTNFYTVTANKSKQEFRVKMGPSATTVAFLTHIQGNFAGTGEWATIKSIGGYWYLCAYTWKPNLIAKAMCIGKPF
;
A
#
# COMPACT_ATOMS: atom_id res chain seq x y z
N GLY A 1 23.81 81.33 15.57
CA GLY A 1 24.41 80.21 14.82
C GLY A 1 25.91 80.19 15.02
N VAL A 2 26.53 79.03 14.89
CA VAL A 2 27.98 78.82 14.85
C VAL A 2 28.34 78.52 13.40
N GLY A 3 29.14 79.37 12.76
CA GLY A 3 29.49 79.21 11.34
C GLY A 3 28.39 79.64 10.34
N THR A 4 27.35 80.36 10.79
CA THR A 4 26.32 80.99 9.95
C THR A 4 25.90 82.33 10.54
N GLN A 5 25.67 83.34 9.70
CA GLN A 5 25.15 84.66 10.12
C GLN A 5 23.62 84.70 10.18
N ASP A 6 22.96 83.82 9.42
CA ASP A 6 21.49 83.71 9.35
C ASP A 6 21.05 82.36 9.91
N PRO A 7 21.04 82.17 11.24
CA PRO A 7 20.63 80.90 11.83
C PRO A 7 19.12 80.65 11.65
N LYS A 8 18.75 79.40 11.35
CA LYS A 8 17.36 78.96 11.16
C LYS A 8 16.73 78.33 12.41
N SER A 9 17.50 78.21 13.49
CA SER A 9 17.10 77.68 14.80
C SER A 9 17.89 78.37 15.90
N GLU A 10 17.46 78.21 17.16
CA GLU A 10 18.16 78.79 18.32
C GLU A 10 19.63 78.38 18.39
N LEU A 11 19.93 77.11 18.09
CA LEU A 11 21.28 76.61 17.87
C LEU A 11 21.38 75.96 16.50
N GLU A 12 22.22 76.52 15.64
CA GLU A 12 22.62 75.95 14.35
C GLU A 12 24.15 75.95 14.29
N VAL A 13 24.78 74.79 14.05
CA VAL A 13 26.22 74.66 13.81
C VAL A 13 26.42 74.30 12.35
N ARG A 14 27.08 75.17 11.58
CA ARG A 14 27.18 75.07 10.11
C ARG A 14 28.64 75.06 9.65
N GLY A 15 28.91 74.29 8.60
CA GLY A 15 30.10 74.43 7.75
C GLY A 15 29.72 74.19 6.28
N ASN A 16 30.60 74.54 5.34
CA ASN A 16 30.23 74.72 3.93
C ASN A 16 31.21 74.07 2.91
N ALA A 17 31.93 73.01 3.30
CA ALA A 17 32.89 72.33 2.43
C ALA A 17 32.36 70.98 1.87
N LYS A 18 32.34 70.83 0.54
CA LYS A 18 31.89 69.60 -0.14
C LYS A 18 32.78 68.41 0.24
N GLY A 19 32.16 67.29 0.62
CA GLY A 19 32.86 66.05 0.98
C GLY A 19 33.65 66.14 2.29
N LYS A 20 33.45 67.18 3.10
CA LYS A 20 34.02 67.31 4.45
C LYS A 20 32.91 67.21 5.49
N LEU A 21 33.26 66.70 6.67
CA LEU A 21 32.39 66.76 7.84
C LEU A 21 32.29 68.22 8.30
N ALA A 22 31.07 68.72 8.47
CA ALA A 22 30.77 70.09 8.86
C ALA A 22 29.65 70.09 9.91
N GLY A 23 29.64 71.07 10.80
CA GLY A 23 28.56 71.20 11.80
C GLY A 23 28.59 70.14 12.91
N THR A 24 29.75 69.89 13.52
CA THR A 24 29.92 68.86 14.56
C THR A 24 29.63 69.39 15.96
N LEU A 25 28.82 68.66 16.73
CA LEU A 25 28.71 68.82 18.18
C LEU A 25 29.50 67.69 18.86
N SER A 26 30.60 68.05 19.55
CA SER A 26 31.39 67.09 20.33
C SER A 26 31.01 67.19 21.81
N VAL A 27 30.62 66.06 22.39
CA VAL A 27 30.39 65.92 23.83
C VAL A 27 31.35 64.85 24.32
N THR A 28 32.21 65.20 25.28
CA THR A 28 33.29 64.33 25.74
C THR A 28 33.19 64.11 27.23
N ASN A 29 33.25 62.84 27.64
CA ASN A 29 33.47 62.44 29.02
C ASN A 29 34.86 61.79 29.09
N ILE A 30 35.78 62.40 29.85
CA ILE A 30 37.21 62.03 29.87
C ILE A 30 37.52 60.83 30.79
N ALA A 31 36.50 60.19 31.38
CA ALA A 31 36.68 59.13 32.38
C ALA A 31 37.01 57.73 31.80
N GLY A 32 37.00 57.54 30.47
CA GLY A 32 37.39 56.27 29.82
C GLY A 32 36.31 55.18 29.83
N SER A 33 36.69 53.91 30.03
CA SER A 33 35.78 52.75 29.92
C SER A 33 34.56 52.86 30.82
N GLY A 34 33.36 52.67 30.24
CA GLY A 34 32.08 52.85 30.93
C GLY A 34 31.60 54.29 31.05
N ALA A 35 32.44 55.29 30.71
CA ALA A 35 32.02 56.68 30.63
C ALA A 35 30.94 56.84 29.57
N SER A 36 30.01 57.75 29.80
CA SER A 36 28.88 57.99 28.90
C SER A 36 28.73 59.47 28.58
N THR A 37 28.24 59.74 27.38
CA THR A 37 27.77 61.06 26.95
C THR A 37 26.36 60.91 26.39
N SER A 38 25.58 61.99 26.40
CA SER A 38 24.24 61.96 25.82
C SER A 38 23.81 63.29 25.23
N ILE A 39 22.81 63.19 24.36
CA ILE A 39 21.95 64.31 23.96
C ILE A 39 20.55 63.99 24.48
N ASP A 40 19.98 64.93 25.24
CA ASP A 40 18.71 64.77 25.93
C ASP A 40 17.62 65.62 25.27
N PHE A 41 16.48 65.01 24.96
CA PHE A 41 15.29 65.72 24.46
C PHE A 41 14.20 65.74 25.54
N ARG A 42 13.77 66.95 25.89
CA ARG A 42 12.68 67.21 26.83
C ARG A 42 11.55 67.87 26.06
N THR A 43 10.41 67.19 25.96
CA THR A 43 9.19 67.75 25.35
C THR A 43 8.31 68.47 26.37
N TYR A 44 8.68 68.41 27.65
CA TYR A 44 8.07 69.10 28.77
C TYR A 44 9.12 69.29 29.88
N ASP A 45 8.93 70.27 30.77
CA ASP A 45 9.83 70.47 31.90
C ASP A 45 9.69 69.32 32.93
N THR A 46 10.69 68.44 32.95
CA THR A 46 10.73 67.28 33.84
C THR A 46 11.36 67.58 35.21
N GLY A 47 11.80 68.80 35.47
CA GLY A 47 12.60 69.15 36.65
C GLY A 47 13.81 68.23 36.79
N THR A 48 13.97 67.60 37.96
CA THR A 48 15.07 66.66 38.24
C THR A 48 14.88 65.27 37.63
N SER A 49 13.72 64.98 37.03
CA SER A 49 13.47 63.69 36.38
C SER A 49 14.21 63.58 35.05
N ALA A 50 14.49 62.34 34.63
CA ALA A 50 15.12 62.03 33.34
C ALA A 50 14.40 62.69 32.15
N PRO A 51 15.07 62.93 31.00
CA PRO A 51 14.42 63.46 29.79
C PRO A 51 13.39 62.48 29.19
N ASN A 52 12.55 62.96 28.25
CA ASN A 52 11.60 62.10 27.54
C ASN A 52 12.32 61.09 26.62
N VAL A 53 13.36 61.56 25.92
CA VAL A 53 14.20 60.76 25.03
C VAL A 53 15.67 61.08 25.30
N ARG A 54 16.52 60.05 25.25
CA ARG A 54 17.97 60.19 25.36
C ARG A 54 18.67 59.38 24.27
N LEU A 55 19.62 60.01 23.60
CA LEU A 55 20.62 59.34 22.77
C LEU A 55 21.89 59.25 23.59
N LYS A 56 22.32 58.06 23.96
CA LYS A 56 23.46 57.84 24.87
C LYS A 56 24.53 57.01 24.20
N ALA A 57 25.77 57.48 24.24
CA ALA A 57 26.95 56.67 23.92
C ALA A 57 27.60 56.24 25.23
N THR A 58 27.97 54.95 25.35
CA THR A 58 28.78 54.45 26.47
C THR A 58 30.05 53.85 25.92
N ASP A 59 31.21 54.31 26.42
CA ASP A 59 32.51 53.81 26.01
C ASP A 59 32.65 52.32 26.37
N LEU A 60 33.21 51.58 25.41
CA LEU A 60 33.53 50.17 25.46
C LEU A 60 34.95 49.98 24.91
N ASN A 61 35.92 50.69 25.48
CA ASN A 61 37.34 50.63 25.14
C ASN A 61 37.62 51.08 23.69
N TRP A 62 37.65 52.39 23.47
CA TRP A 62 37.88 53.03 22.14
C TRP A 62 36.78 52.77 21.11
N SER A 63 35.67 52.20 21.56
CA SER A 63 34.43 52.11 20.81
C SER A 63 33.28 52.50 21.74
N SER A 64 32.07 52.54 21.24
CA SER A 64 30.90 52.79 22.07
C SER A 64 29.72 51.97 21.63
N ARG A 65 28.83 51.65 22.57
CA ARG A 65 27.46 51.31 22.21
C ARG A 65 26.64 52.58 22.15
N LEU A 66 25.74 52.66 21.17
CA LEU A 66 24.73 53.71 21.05
C LEU A 66 23.39 53.19 21.54
N GLU A 67 22.75 53.92 22.44
CA GLU A 67 21.48 53.56 23.07
C GLU A 67 20.43 54.64 22.77
N PHE A 68 19.29 54.22 22.23
CA PHE A 68 18.09 55.05 22.10
C PHE A 68 17.17 54.72 23.26
N GLN A 69 16.96 55.68 24.16
CA GLN A 69 16.19 55.49 25.37
C GLN A 69 14.95 56.36 25.36
N THR A 70 13.81 55.78 25.72
CA THR A 70 12.54 56.50 25.89
C THR A 70 11.85 56.09 27.17
N LYS A 71 11.06 57.00 27.74
CA LYS A 71 10.17 56.67 28.86
C LYS A 71 8.95 55.88 28.39
N ASN A 72 8.39 55.08 29.28
CA ASN A 72 7.00 54.65 29.11
C ASN A 72 6.06 55.87 29.24
N PRO A 73 4.96 55.93 28.48
CA PRO A 73 3.97 57.00 28.61
C PRO A 73 3.27 56.96 29.97
N GLY A 74 2.59 58.06 30.34
CA GLY A 74 1.66 58.11 31.47
C GLY A 74 2.20 58.66 32.80
N ASN A 75 3.52 58.83 32.96
CA ASN A 75 4.07 59.45 34.18
C ASN A 75 5.44 60.12 33.92
N LYS A 76 5.61 61.37 34.39
CA LYS A 76 6.89 62.10 34.28
C LYS A 76 8.05 61.42 35.02
N ASN A 77 7.76 60.64 36.05
CA ASN A 77 8.76 59.93 36.85
C ASN A 77 9.16 58.57 36.26
N ASN A 78 8.53 58.12 35.16
CA ASN A 78 8.92 56.85 34.52
C ASN A 78 10.42 56.88 34.16
N PRO A 79 11.17 55.80 34.43
CA PRO A 79 12.58 55.75 34.07
C PRO A 79 12.76 55.69 32.56
N LEU A 80 13.96 56.05 32.10
CA LEU A 80 14.38 55.76 30.73
C LEU A 80 14.53 54.26 30.56
N THR A 81 14.03 53.75 29.44
CA THR A 81 14.24 52.35 29.02
C THR A 81 14.97 52.37 27.70
N THR A 82 16.06 51.60 27.58
CA THR A 82 16.73 51.39 26.29
C THR A 82 15.79 50.61 25.38
N ARG A 83 15.37 51.23 24.27
CA ARG A 83 14.49 50.62 23.26
C ARG A 83 15.27 50.03 22.11
N MET A 84 16.38 50.67 21.75
CA MET A 84 17.27 50.22 20.68
C MET A 84 18.72 50.40 21.11
N THR A 85 19.56 49.42 20.77
CA THR A 85 21.00 49.43 21.04
C THR A 85 21.75 49.15 19.75
N ILE A 86 22.85 49.84 19.50
CA ILE A 86 23.81 49.52 18.45
C ILE A 86 25.14 49.23 19.13
N LEU A 87 25.67 48.01 18.97
CA LEU A 87 26.96 47.62 19.53
C LEU A 87 28.13 48.06 18.64
N PRO A 88 29.38 48.10 19.17
CA PRO A 88 30.60 48.33 18.38
C PRO A 88 30.71 47.50 17.09
N GLY A 89 30.23 46.25 17.11
CA GLY A 89 30.21 45.36 15.94
C GLY A 89 29.08 45.64 14.93
N GLY A 90 28.32 46.72 15.09
CA GLY A 90 27.23 47.14 14.20
C GLY A 90 25.91 46.39 14.41
N HIS A 91 25.81 45.51 15.42
CA HIS A 91 24.58 44.77 15.71
C HIS A 91 23.52 45.69 16.33
N ILE A 92 22.32 45.65 15.77
CA ILE A 92 21.15 46.42 16.21
C ILE A 92 20.25 45.51 17.05
N GLY A 93 20.08 45.87 18.32
CA GLY A 93 19.06 45.28 19.19
C GLY A 93 17.84 46.20 19.27
N VAL A 94 16.63 45.64 19.10
CA VAL A 94 15.36 46.31 19.44
C VAL A 94 14.76 45.54 20.60
N GLY A 95 14.56 46.20 21.75
CA GLY A 95 14.11 45.57 22.99
C GLY A 95 15.17 44.73 23.72
N THR A 96 16.43 44.72 23.25
CA THR A 96 17.57 44.06 23.89
C THR A 96 18.82 44.94 23.84
N THR A 97 19.67 44.82 24.87
CA THR A 97 20.99 45.46 24.93
C THR A 97 22.13 44.52 24.50
N SER A 98 21.82 43.25 24.24
CA SER A 98 22.79 42.21 23.88
C SER A 98 22.34 41.49 22.60
N PRO A 99 22.30 42.19 21.44
CA PRO A 99 21.98 41.55 20.17
C PRO A 99 23.02 40.49 19.79
N GLY A 100 22.57 39.25 19.50
CA GLY A 100 23.45 38.13 19.08
C GLY A 100 23.58 37.99 17.56
N THR A 101 22.86 38.82 16.80
CA THR A 101 22.81 38.84 15.33
C THR A 101 22.81 40.29 14.84
N PRO A 102 23.10 40.56 13.56
CA PRO A 102 23.11 41.92 13.02
C PRO A 102 21.83 42.72 13.28
N LEU A 103 20.68 42.05 13.29
CA LEU A 103 19.41 42.56 13.81
C LEU A 103 18.82 41.53 14.79
N HIS A 104 18.56 41.93 16.04
CA HIS A 104 17.90 41.12 17.06
C HIS A 104 16.71 41.90 17.63
N ILE A 105 15.49 41.42 17.38
CA ILE A 105 14.25 41.97 17.94
C ILE A 105 13.81 41.07 19.09
N ALA A 106 13.73 41.62 20.31
CA ALA A 106 13.29 40.90 21.50
C ALA A 106 12.08 41.62 22.12
N SER A 107 10.98 40.89 22.33
CA SER A 107 9.76 41.42 22.97
C SER A 107 9.02 40.30 23.69
N ALA A 108 8.25 40.66 24.71
CA ALA A 108 7.29 39.77 25.36
C ALA A 108 5.95 39.68 24.61
N GLN A 109 5.79 40.44 23.52
CA GLN A 109 4.61 40.36 22.63
C GLN A 109 4.79 39.23 21.61
N ASP A 110 3.68 38.61 21.20
CA ASP A 110 3.71 37.51 20.22
C ASP A 110 4.11 37.98 18.81
N SER A 111 3.65 39.15 18.38
CA SER A 111 3.97 39.72 17.06
C SER A 111 5.28 40.54 17.13
N LEU A 112 6.39 39.91 16.75
CA LEU A 112 7.72 40.55 16.77
C LEU A 112 8.02 41.41 15.53
N LEU A 113 7.51 40.99 14.36
CA LEU A 113 7.72 41.67 13.08
C LEU A 113 6.40 41.71 12.31
N ARG A 114 6.00 42.91 11.88
CA ARG A 114 4.87 43.13 10.98
C ARG A 114 5.39 43.67 9.66
N LEU A 115 5.13 42.95 8.58
CA LEU A 115 5.36 43.38 7.21
C LEU A 115 3.99 43.69 6.59
N GLN A 116 3.82 44.88 6.01
CA GLN A 116 2.53 45.34 5.51
C GLN A 116 2.74 46.10 4.20
N THR A 117 1.97 45.72 3.17
CA THR A 117 1.87 46.55 1.97
C THR A 117 0.85 47.68 2.20
N LEU A 118 1.11 48.84 1.59
CA LEU A 118 0.18 49.97 1.54
C LEU A 118 -0.59 50.04 0.21
N ASP A 119 -0.29 49.16 -0.74
CA ASP A 119 -0.87 49.18 -2.09
C ASP A 119 -1.65 47.91 -2.46
N ASN A 120 -1.74 46.95 -1.54
CA ASN A 120 -2.36 45.63 -1.74
C ASN A 120 -1.81 44.83 -2.94
N LYS A 121 -0.54 45.03 -3.28
CA LYS A 121 0.19 44.21 -4.25
C LYS A 121 1.13 43.25 -3.54
N TRP A 122 2.13 42.75 -4.26
CA TRP A 122 3.14 41.83 -3.77
C TRP A 122 3.72 42.27 -2.42
N LEU A 123 3.77 41.33 -1.46
CA LEU A 123 4.37 41.54 -0.14
C LEU A 123 5.25 40.34 0.19
N PHE A 124 6.57 40.51 0.11
CA PHE A 124 7.51 39.41 0.28
C PHE A 124 8.83 39.86 0.89
N THR A 125 9.58 38.89 1.44
CA THR A 125 10.99 39.04 1.78
C THR A 125 11.85 38.35 0.73
N GLU A 126 13.05 38.88 0.52
CA GLU A 126 13.98 38.40 -0.50
C GLU A 126 15.27 37.89 0.14
N TRP A 127 15.84 36.83 -0.44
CA TRP A 127 17.15 36.32 -0.07
C TRP A 127 18.10 36.39 -1.25
N TYR A 128 19.18 37.15 -1.10
CA TYR A 128 20.20 37.36 -2.13
C TYR A 128 21.47 36.56 -1.81
N ASP A 129 22.20 36.16 -2.84
CA ASP A 129 23.57 35.66 -2.70
C ASP A 129 24.59 36.81 -2.62
N LYS A 130 25.87 36.46 -2.44
CA LYS A 130 26.98 37.42 -2.33
C LYS A 130 27.18 38.30 -3.57
N ASP A 131 26.62 37.89 -4.71
CA ASP A 131 26.76 38.57 -5.99
C ASP A 131 25.52 39.42 -6.30
N ASN A 132 24.69 39.70 -5.29
CA ASN A 132 23.43 40.46 -5.39
C ASN A 132 22.42 39.81 -6.36
N LYS A 133 22.39 38.48 -6.44
CA LYS A 133 21.34 37.75 -7.15
C LYS A 133 20.32 37.19 -6.16
N ARG A 134 19.04 37.52 -6.34
CA ARG A 134 17.96 36.93 -5.54
C ARG A 134 17.88 35.44 -5.82
N ARG A 135 17.92 34.61 -4.78
CA ARG A 135 17.92 33.14 -4.86
C ARG A 135 16.57 32.54 -4.54
N THR A 136 15.80 33.23 -3.70
CA THR A 136 14.47 32.82 -3.24
C THR A 136 13.72 34.07 -2.78
N TRP A 137 12.39 34.02 -2.87
CA TRP A 137 11.51 34.93 -2.15
C TRP A 137 10.35 34.16 -1.50
N MET A 138 9.73 34.77 -0.49
CA MET A 138 8.63 34.19 0.27
C MET A 138 7.67 35.29 0.67
N GLY A 139 6.38 35.08 0.43
CA GLY A 139 5.38 36.09 0.69
C GLY A 139 4.11 35.92 -0.13
N LEU A 140 3.31 36.98 -0.19
CA LEU A 140 2.03 37.02 -0.87
C LEU A 140 2.17 37.52 -2.31
N ASP A 141 1.36 36.96 -3.20
CA ASP A 141 1.27 37.37 -4.60
C ASP A 141 0.56 38.72 -4.79
N SER A 142 0.48 39.20 -6.04
CA SER A 142 -0.03 40.54 -6.39
C SER A 142 -1.47 40.82 -5.99
N ASN A 143 -2.26 39.78 -5.71
CA ASN A 143 -3.65 39.91 -5.26
C ASN A 143 -3.83 39.43 -3.80
N LEU A 144 -2.74 39.12 -3.11
CA LEU A 144 -2.71 38.64 -1.73
C LEU A 144 -3.43 37.31 -1.50
N GLY A 145 -3.74 36.55 -2.55
CA GLY A 145 -4.53 35.33 -2.48
C GLY A 145 -3.72 34.07 -2.24
N LYS A 146 -2.41 34.08 -2.53
CA LYS A 146 -1.51 32.93 -2.37
C LYS A 146 -0.26 33.30 -1.61
N PHE A 147 0.12 32.42 -0.68
CA PHE A 147 1.42 32.48 -0.03
C PHE A 147 2.40 31.56 -0.74
N TRP A 148 3.53 32.12 -1.16
CA TRP A 148 4.54 31.44 -1.95
C TRP A 148 5.83 31.22 -1.17
N ILE A 149 6.50 30.11 -1.48
CA ILE A 149 7.91 29.86 -1.20
C ILE A 149 8.53 29.54 -2.55
N ALA A 150 9.31 30.47 -3.11
CA ALA A 150 9.68 30.43 -4.51
C ALA A 150 11.21 30.44 -4.70
N PRO A 151 11.84 29.26 -4.82
CA PRO A 151 13.19 29.14 -5.33
C PRO A 151 13.32 29.73 -6.75
N GLU A 152 14.41 30.44 -7.00
CA GLU A 152 14.70 30.99 -8.33
C GLU A 152 16.21 31.04 -8.57
N ASN A 153 16.62 31.44 -9.80
CA ASN A 153 17.99 31.85 -10.09
C ASN A 153 19.10 30.84 -9.74
N GLY A 154 18.76 29.54 -9.74
CA GLY A 154 19.67 28.42 -9.50
C GLY A 154 19.41 27.66 -8.19
N THR A 155 18.46 28.08 -7.37
CA THR A 155 17.96 27.30 -6.22
C THR A 155 17.07 26.16 -6.74
N LYS A 156 17.36 24.91 -6.35
CA LYS A 156 16.77 23.71 -6.97
C LYS A 156 15.62 23.08 -6.18
N GLU A 157 15.60 23.25 -4.86
CA GLU A 157 14.68 22.54 -3.99
C GLU A 157 14.34 23.35 -2.73
N VAL A 158 13.17 23.06 -2.16
CA VAL A 158 12.79 23.46 -0.79
C VAL A 158 12.86 22.20 0.07
N VAL A 159 13.71 22.21 1.09
CA VAL A 159 13.96 21.03 1.93
C VAL A 159 13.22 21.16 3.26
N ILE A 160 12.48 20.11 3.65
CA ILE A 160 11.85 19.97 4.96
C ILE A 160 12.53 18.81 5.69
N ASN A 161 13.45 19.13 6.60
CA ASN A 161 14.34 18.16 7.27
C ASN A 161 13.67 17.31 8.37
N SER A 162 12.35 17.42 8.54
CA SER A 162 11.61 16.72 9.58
C SER A 162 10.17 16.48 9.12
N LEU A 163 9.22 16.53 10.05
CA LEU A 163 7.83 16.22 9.76
C LEU A 163 7.11 17.37 9.03
N LEU A 164 6.58 17.06 7.85
CA LEU A 164 5.55 17.88 7.20
C LEU A 164 4.16 17.39 7.64
N ARG A 165 3.39 18.22 8.36
CA ARG A 165 1.97 17.98 8.64
C ARG A 165 1.11 18.93 7.81
N VAL A 166 0.28 18.39 6.94
CA VAL A 166 -0.68 19.16 6.13
C VAL A 166 -2.08 18.91 6.68
N LYS A 167 -2.75 19.98 7.15
CA LYS A 167 -4.14 19.90 7.66
C LYS A 167 -5.20 19.96 6.56
N ALA A 168 -4.83 20.46 5.39
CA ALA A 168 -5.68 20.59 4.21
C ALA A 168 -5.27 19.57 3.13
N ASN A 169 -5.76 19.77 1.91
CA ASN A 169 -5.36 18.97 0.77
C ASN A 169 -3.91 19.27 0.36
N LEU A 170 -3.25 18.26 -0.23
CA LEU A 170 -1.95 18.40 -0.87
C LEU A 170 -2.11 18.13 -2.36
N GLU A 171 -1.93 19.17 -3.16
CA GLU A 171 -2.04 19.10 -4.63
C GLU A 171 -0.65 19.18 -5.25
N TYR A 172 -0.42 18.37 -6.29
CA TYR A 172 0.81 18.37 -7.08
C TYR A 172 0.46 18.66 -8.54
N GLU A 173 0.99 19.75 -9.10
CA GLU A 173 0.89 20.03 -10.54
C GLU A 173 1.91 19.21 -11.35
N GLY A 174 3.00 18.77 -10.69
CA GLY A 174 4.04 17.92 -11.26
C GLY A 174 3.86 16.43 -10.92
N GLN A 175 4.97 15.74 -10.66
CA GLN A 175 5.01 14.32 -10.31
C GLN A 175 5.43 14.11 -8.86
N LEU A 176 4.83 13.12 -8.20
CA LEU A 176 5.37 12.57 -6.95
C LEU A 176 6.44 11.54 -7.28
N GLY A 177 7.70 11.82 -6.91
CA GLY A 177 8.83 10.93 -7.25
C GLY A 177 8.76 9.55 -6.59
N LYS A 178 8.32 9.47 -5.33
CA LYS A 178 8.14 8.23 -4.57
C LYS A 178 7.11 8.42 -3.46
N LEU A 179 6.28 7.41 -3.23
CA LEU A 179 5.55 7.24 -1.97
C LEU A 179 6.27 6.15 -1.16
N ASP A 180 6.89 6.54 -0.04
CA ASP A 180 7.53 5.62 0.89
C ASP A 180 6.80 5.71 2.23
N THR A 181 6.31 4.58 2.73
CA THR A 181 5.61 4.52 4.01
C THR A 181 6.48 3.86 5.06
N LEU A 182 6.22 4.16 6.34
CA LEU A 182 6.86 3.42 7.43
C LEU A 182 6.62 1.91 7.25
N GLN A 183 7.53 1.08 7.77
CA GLN A 183 7.44 -0.39 7.64
C GLN A 183 6.10 -0.98 8.12
N GLN A 184 5.42 -0.28 9.04
CA GLN A 184 4.07 -0.61 9.52
C GLN A 184 3.04 0.51 9.24
N GLY A 185 3.42 1.51 8.44
CA GLY A 185 2.54 2.58 8.00
C GLY A 185 1.75 2.15 6.76
N GLY A 186 0.44 2.36 6.77
CA GLY A 186 -0.40 2.18 5.59
C GLY A 186 -0.48 3.44 4.74
N ALA A 187 -0.45 3.29 3.42
CA ALA A 187 -0.94 4.31 2.48
C ALA A 187 -2.38 3.97 2.08
N THR A 188 -3.31 4.87 2.36
CA THR A 188 -4.70 4.74 1.87
C THR A 188 -4.83 5.57 0.61
N ILE A 189 -5.01 4.90 -0.53
CA ILE A 189 -5.29 5.55 -1.82
C ILE A 189 -6.78 5.35 -2.13
N ARG A 190 -7.53 6.44 -2.24
CA ARG A 190 -8.92 6.42 -2.72
C ARG A 190 -8.94 7.04 -4.10
N ALA A 191 -9.16 6.23 -5.12
CA ALA A 191 -9.25 6.67 -6.50
C ALA A 191 -10.39 5.90 -7.18
N HIS A 192 -11.07 6.53 -8.14
CA HIS A 192 -11.95 5.80 -9.06
C HIS A 192 -11.14 4.82 -9.90
N ASP A 193 -10.07 5.32 -10.54
CA ASP A 193 -9.08 4.51 -11.24
C ASP A 193 -7.73 4.59 -10.52
N LEU A 194 -7.21 3.46 -10.04
CA LEU A 194 -5.84 3.35 -9.53
C LEU A 194 -4.97 2.62 -10.54
N SER A 195 -4.30 3.39 -11.41
CA SER A 195 -3.42 2.82 -12.43
C SER A 195 -2.05 2.48 -11.83
N PHE A 196 -1.78 1.19 -11.63
CA PHE A 196 -0.43 0.69 -11.34
C PHE A 196 0.28 0.32 -12.64
N GLY A 197 1.38 1.00 -12.97
CA GLY A 197 2.19 0.73 -14.17
C GLY A 197 3.04 1.92 -14.63
N HIS A 198 4.12 1.66 -15.38
CA HIS A 198 4.97 2.70 -15.97
C HIS A 198 4.76 2.75 -17.50
N THR A 199 4.32 3.90 -18.02
CA THR A 199 3.96 4.09 -19.44
C THR A 199 5.09 3.73 -20.41
N ALA A 200 6.35 4.05 -20.06
CA ALA A 200 7.50 3.74 -20.92
C ALA A 200 7.91 2.26 -20.95
N ARG A 201 7.31 1.37 -20.14
CA ARG A 201 7.71 -0.05 -20.11
C ARG A 201 6.87 -0.95 -21.01
N ARG A 202 5.74 -0.51 -21.60
CA ARG A 202 4.94 -1.29 -22.61
C ARG A 202 3.72 -0.58 -23.26
N GLY A 203 3.73 0.73 -23.49
CA GLY A 203 2.70 1.43 -24.30
C GLY A 203 1.64 2.16 -23.46
N SER A 204 0.94 3.13 -24.07
CA SER A 204 0.11 4.11 -23.35
C SER A 204 -1.39 3.87 -23.52
N PRO A 205 -2.20 3.91 -22.45
CA PRO A 205 -1.81 3.87 -21.04
C PRO A 205 -1.75 2.41 -20.56
N GLY A 206 -0.55 1.87 -20.36
CA GLY A 206 -0.34 0.58 -19.71
C GLY A 206 -0.89 0.65 -18.29
N ARG A 207 -1.89 -0.17 -17.98
CA ARG A 207 -2.61 -0.23 -16.73
C ARG A 207 -2.69 -1.70 -16.30
N ALA A 208 -1.82 -2.08 -15.36
CA ALA A 208 -1.81 -3.46 -14.89
C ALA A 208 -3.02 -3.84 -14.03
N MET A 209 -3.73 -2.85 -13.50
CA MET A 209 -5.01 -3.01 -12.82
C MET A 209 -5.98 -1.95 -13.36
N VAL A 210 -7.12 -2.37 -13.90
CA VAL A 210 -8.11 -1.51 -14.56
C VAL A 210 -9.48 -1.76 -13.95
N ASP A 211 -10.20 -0.70 -13.59
CA ASP A 211 -11.65 -0.76 -13.42
C ASP A 211 -12.31 -0.86 -14.81
N ASN A 212 -12.86 -2.03 -15.13
CA ASN A 212 -13.57 -2.29 -16.37
C ASN A 212 -15.10 -2.11 -16.20
N LYS A 213 -15.50 -1.19 -15.31
CA LYS A 213 -16.88 -0.83 -14.90
C LYS A 213 -17.60 -1.91 -14.09
N THR A 214 -17.61 -3.13 -14.60
CA THR A 214 -18.32 -4.28 -13.99
C THR A 214 -17.37 -5.28 -13.34
N GLU A 215 -16.07 -5.14 -13.57
CA GLU A 215 -15.05 -6.05 -13.07
C GLU A 215 -13.71 -5.34 -12.91
N LEU A 216 -12.88 -5.86 -12.00
CA LEU A 216 -11.47 -5.50 -11.92
C LEU A 216 -10.70 -6.40 -12.87
N VAL A 217 -9.96 -5.81 -13.82
CA VAL A 217 -9.06 -6.56 -14.70
C VAL A 217 -7.63 -6.43 -14.19
N MET A 218 -7.01 -7.58 -13.92
CA MET A 218 -5.57 -7.67 -13.67
C MET A 218 -4.85 -8.07 -14.95
N ASN A 219 -3.74 -7.39 -15.26
CA ASN A 219 -2.97 -7.57 -16.49
C ASN A 219 -3.82 -7.32 -17.76
N TYR A 220 -4.50 -6.18 -17.81
CA TYR A 220 -5.32 -5.78 -18.96
C TYR A 220 -4.47 -5.76 -20.24
N GLY A 221 -5.01 -6.26 -21.35
CA GLY A 221 -4.30 -6.24 -22.64
C GLY A 221 -2.98 -7.04 -22.70
N SER A 222 -2.69 -7.90 -21.71
CA SER A 222 -1.38 -8.56 -21.55
C SER A 222 -0.22 -7.57 -21.38
N ASP A 223 -0.46 -6.46 -20.68
CA ASP A 223 0.56 -5.49 -20.27
C ASP A 223 1.85 -6.16 -19.73
N TRP A 224 1.69 -7.29 -19.04
CA TRP A 224 2.74 -8.21 -18.66
C TRP A 224 2.66 -9.50 -19.48
N SER A 225 3.54 -9.61 -20.48
CA SER A 225 3.62 -10.75 -21.40
C SER A 225 3.94 -12.09 -20.72
N GLY A 226 4.48 -12.07 -19.50
CA GLY A 226 4.72 -13.27 -18.69
C GLY A 226 3.48 -13.77 -17.93
N GLY A 227 2.35 -13.06 -18.04
CA GLY A 227 1.12 -13.36 -17.31
C GLY A 227 1.10 -12.86 -15.87
N THR A 228 0.09 -13.30 -15.12
CA THR A 228 -0.09 -13.00 -13.69
C THR A 228 0.31 -14.22 -12.88
N ARG A 229 1.31 -14.08 -12.00
CA ARG A 229 1.79 -15.16 -11.12
C ARG A 229 1.35 -14.92 -9.67
N ILE A 230 0.79 -15.95 -9.04
CA ILE A 230 0.44 -15.97 -7.62
C ILE A 230 1.24 -17.10 -6.96
N ASP A 231 2.30 -16.74 -6.22
CA ASP A 231 3.18 -17.72 -5.56
C ASP A 231 2.55 -18.29 -4.27
N GLY A 232 1.57 -17.58 -3.70
CA GLY A 232 0.82 -17.98 -2.52
C GLY A 232 -0.41 -18.85 -2.84
N LYS A 233 -1.13 -19.25 -1.78
CA LYS A 233 -2.43 -19.94 -1.93
C LYS A 233 -3.46 -18.99 -2.53
N LEU A 234 -4.10 -19.40 -3.63
CA LEU A 234 -5.28 -18.73 -4.19
C LEU A 234 -6.56 -19.38 -3.65
N LYS A 235 -7.45 -18.58 -3.06
CA LYS A 235 -8.81 -19.01 -2.66
C LYS A 235 -9.82 -18.19 -3.45
N VAL A 236 -10.63 -18.87 -4.26
CA VAL A 236 -11.79 -18.29 -4.95
C VAL A 236 -13.04 -18.83 -4.25
N THR A 237 -13.86 -17.94 -3.70
CA THR A 237 -15.05 -18.32 -2.90
C THR A 237 -16.33 -18.45 -3.71
N ASN A 238 -16.33 -17.86 -4.92
CA ASN A 238 -17.40 -17.96 -5.88
C ASN A 238 -16.91 -18.81 -7.08
N ASN A 239 -17.38 -18.52 -8.28
CA ASN A 239 -17.03 -19.26 -9.49
C ASN A 239 -15.64 -18.89 -10.01
N LEU A 240 -14.91 -19.89 -10.52
CA LEU A 240 -13.71 -19.73 -11.34
C LEU A 240 -14.04 -20.21 -12.76
N THR A 241 -13.91 -19.31 -13.74
CA THR A 241 -14.02 -19.65 -15.16
C THR A 241 -12.64 -19.57 -15.81
N VAL A 242 -12.21 -20.65 -16.47
CA VAL A 242 -10.98 -20.68 -17.28
C VAL A 242 -11.40 -20.83 -18.74
N SER A 243 -11.21 -19.78 -19.53
CA SER A 243 -11.69 -19.73 -20.92
C SER A 243 -10.79 -20.46 -21.93
N ARG A 244 -9.60 -20.86 -21.48
CA ARG A 244 -8.61 -21.62 -22.25
C ARG A 244 -8.27 -22.90 -21.48
N ASP A 245 -7.02 -23.33 -21.55
CA ASP A 245 -6.58 -24.55 -20.91
C ASP A 245 -6.40 -24.39 -19.40
N LEU A 246 -6.78 -25.43 -18.66
CA LEU A 246 -6.43 -25.62 -17.25
C LEU A 246 -5.48 -26.81 -17.14
N THR A 247 -4.26 -26.56 -16.68
CA THR A 247 -3.31 -27.62 -16.31
C THR A 247 -3.18 -27.67 -14.79
N VAL A 248 -3.36 -28.87 -14.22
CA VAL A 248 -3.11 -29.13 -12.80
C VAL A 248 -1.92 -30.09 -12.72
N GLU A 249 -0.76 -29.60 -12.28
CA GLU A 249 0.48 -30.38 -12.27
C GLU A 249 0.51 -31.49 -11.21
N ARG A 250 -0.32 -31.37 -10.18
CA ARG A 250 -0.43 -32.34 -9.09
C ARG A 250 -1.87 -32.86 -9.00
N ASN A 251 -2.33 -33.13 -7.78
CA ASN A 251 -3.63 -33.72 -7.56
C ASN A 251 -4.74 -32.67 -7.70
N GLN A 252 -5.81 -33.05 -8.39
CA GLN A 252 -7.09 -32.35 -8.36
C GLN A 252 -8.05 -33.15 -7.47
N THR A 253 -8.77 -32.48 -6.59
CA THR A 253 -9.87 -33.07 -5.82
C THR A 253 -11.14 -32.28 -6.08
N VAL A 254 -12.18 -32.95 -6.57
CA VAL A 254 -13.51 -32.38 -6.75
C VAL A 254 -14.43 -33.03 -5.72
N LYS A 255 -14.94 -32.24 -4.76
CA LYS A 255 -15.81 -32.76 -3.69
C LYS A 255 -17.26 -32.97 -4.14
N GLY A 256 -17.69 -32.25 -5.18
CA GLY A 256 -19.01 -32.39 -5.79
C GLY A 256 -18.96 -33.20 -7.08
N SER A 257 -20.05 -33.16 -7.84
CA SER A 257 -20.12 -33.78 -9.16
C SER A 257 -19.16 -33.11 -10.15
N SER A 258 -18.56 -33.91 -11.03
CA SER A 258 -17.79 -33.45 -12.18
C SER A 258 -18.48 -33.92 -13.46
N THR A 259 -18.50 -33.07 -14.48
CA THR A 259 -19.02 -33.39 -15.80
C THR A 259 -17.95 -33.11 -16.84
N VAL A 260 -17.64 -34.11 -17.66
CA VAL A 260 -16.74 -33.98 -18.81
C VAL A 260 -17.60 -34.12 -20.07
N ASN A 261 -17.80 -33.02 -20.79
CA ASN A 261 -18.72 -33.00 -21.94
C ASN A 261 -18.18 -33.73 -23.17
N ASN A 262 -16.86 -33.84 -23.27
CA ASN A 262 -16.18 -34.51 -24.39
C ASN A 262 -15.54 -35.81 -23.87
N ASN A 263 -14.25 -36.00 -24.12
CA ASN A 263 -13.55 -37.22 -23.78
C ASN A 263 -12.90 -37.12 -22.40
N LEU A 264 -13.01 -38.19 -21.63
CA LEU A 264 -12.17 -38.43 -20.45
C LEU A 264 -11.15 -39.51 -20.83
N THR A 265 -9.86 -39.19 -20.71
CA THR A 265 -8.77 -40.18 -20.82
C THR A 265 -8.14 -40.36 -19.44
N VAL A 266 -8.08 -41.61 -18.97
CA VAL A 266 -7.39 -41.98 -17.72
C VAL A 266 -6.16 -42.79 -18.11
N ALA A 267 -4.97 -42.23 -17.88
CA ALA A 267 -3.72 -42.83 -18.36
C ALA A 267 -3.31 -44.10 -17.60
N LYS A 268 -3.84 -44.30 -16.40
CA LYS A 268 -3.59 -45.46 -15.54
C LYS A 268 -4.92 -46.06 -15.12
N ASP A 269 -5.11 -46.24 -13.82
CA ASP A 269 -6.27 -46.91 -13.27
C ASP A 269 -7.43 -45.93 -13.09
N LEU A 270 -8.62 -46.37 -13.49
CA LEU A 270 -9.89 -45.77 -13.11
C LEU A 270 -10.54 -46.65 -12.04
N THR A 271 -10.72 -46.09 -10.85
CA THR A 271 -11.48 -46.74 -9.78
C THR A 271 -12.85 -46.09 -9.66
N VAL A 272 -13.91 -46.89 -9.74
CA VAL A 272 -15.29 -46.49 -9.46
C VAL A 272 -15.72 -47.23 -8.20
N ASN A 273 -16.04 -46.49 -7.13
CA ASN A 273 -16.34 -47.10 -5.83
C ASN A 273 -17.72 -47.76 -5.78
N ASP A 274 -18.68 -47.16 -6.50
CA ASP A 274 -20.05 -47.65 -6.60
C ASP A 274 -20.28 -48.22 -8.02
N ASP A 275 -21.39 -47.84 -8.65
CA ASP A 275 -21.76 -48.36 -9.96
C ASP A 275 -21.20 -47.52 -11.11
N ALA A 276 -20.70 -48.19 -12.15
CA ALA A 276 -20.44 -47.60 -13.45
C ALA A 276 -21.58 -47.93 -14.41
N THR A 277 -22.18 -46.92 -15.04
CA THR A 277 -23.20 -47.09 -16.09
C THR A 277 -22.64 -46.67 -17.44
N ILE A 278 -22.66 -47.57 -18.41
CA ILE A 278 -22.27 -47.31 -19.81
C ILE A 278 -23.53 -47.46 -20.65
N LYS A 279 -23.93 -46.37 -21.33
CA LYS A 279 -25.20 -46.33 -22.07
C LYS A 279 -25.15 -47.04 -23.42
N ASP A 280 -24.02 -46.96 -24.09
CA ASP A 280 -23.81 -47.57 -25.41
C ASP A 280 -22.88 -48.79 -25.27
N TYR A 281 -21.70 -48.75 -25.89
CA TYR A 281 -20.80 -49.90 -25.99
C TYR A 281 -19.64 -49.79 -25.00
N LEU A 282 -19.33 -50.90 -24.33
CA LEU A 282 -18.06 -51.12 -23.64
C LEU A 282 -17.15 -51.96 -24.54
N THR A 283 -16.00 -51.41 -24.92
CA THR A 283 -14.93 -52.18 -25.58
C THR A 283 -13.83 -52.47 -24.57
N VAL A 284 -13.49 -53.74 -24.38
CA VAL A 284 -12.38 -54.17 -23.52
C VAL A 284 -11.30 -54.76 -24.41
N GLY A 285 -10.13 -54.12 -24.42
CA GLY A 285 -9.04 -54.52 -25.33
C GLY A 285 -8.37 -55.85 -24.96
N THR A 286 -8.53 -56.32 -23.72
CA THR A 286 -7.90 -57.55 -23.22
C THR A 286 -8.88 -58.43 -22.46
N GLU A 287 -8.93 -58.30 -21.14
CA GLU A 287 -9.61 -59.22 -20.24
C GLU A 287 -10.44 -58.47 -19.21
N ILE A 288 -11.66 -58.96 -18.96
CA ILE A 288 -12.45 -58.58 -17.78
C ILE A 288 -12.16 -59.61 -16.69
N ARG A 289 -11.68 -59.17 -15.53
CA ARG A 289 -11.39 -60.04 -14.38
C ARG A 289 -12.41 -59.84 -13.26
N GLY A 290 -12.64 -60.89 -12.46
CA GLY A 290 -13.52 -60.85 -11.29
C GLY A 290 -14.86 -61.58 -11.46
N LYS A 291 -15.82 -61.29 -10.58
CA LYS A 291 -17.19 -61.85 -10.67
C LYS A 291 -18.01 -61.02 -11.67
N ILE A 292 -17.88 -61.35 -12.95
CA ILE A 292 -18.58 -60.67 -14.05
C ILE A 292 -20.10 -60.84 -13.93
N TRP A 293 -20.56 -61.88 -13.22
CA TRP A 293 -21.97 -62.20 -13.06
C TRP A 293 -22.28 -62.72 -11.66
N ARG A 294 -23.54 -62.64 -11.22
CA ARG A 294 -24.01 -63.39 -10.04
C ARG A 294 -23.93 -64.88 -10.35
N THR A 295 -22.91 -65.56 -9.85
CA THR A 295 -22.70 -67.00 -10.06
C THR A 295 -22.91 -67.78 -8.76
N ASN A 296 -23.79 -68.78 -8.81
CA ASN A 296 -23.89 -69.78 -7.74
C ASN A 296 -23.39 -71.13 -8.26
N PHE A 297 -22.58 -71.82 -7.45
CA PHE A 297 -22.07 -73.15 -7.73
C PHE A 297 -22.84 -74.18 -6.91
N TYR A 298 -23.19 -75.30 -7.54
CA TYR A 298 -24.01 -76.36 -6.97
C TYR A 298 -23.28 -77.68 -7.12
N THR A 299 -23.38 -78.56 -6.12
CA THR A 299 -22.78 -79.90 -6.14
C THR A 299 -23.82 -80.92 -5.70
N VAL A 300 -23.94 -82.01 -6.45
CA VAL A 300 -24.72 -83.19 -6.04
C VAL A 300 -23.78 -84.37 -5.88
N THR A 301 -23.99 -85.14 -4.81
CA THR A 301 -23.26 -86.38 -4.56
C THR A 301 -24.27 -87.52 -4.43
N ALA A 302 -24.28 -88.43 -5.39
CA ALA A 302 -25.10 -89.62 -5.35
C ALA A 302 -24.35 -90.76 -4.64
N ASN A 303 -24.72 -90.97 -3.36
CA ASN A 303 -24.04 -91.89 -2.44
C ASN A 303 -24.79 -93.21 -2.21
N LYS A 304 -25.96 -93.39 -2.84
CA LYS A 304 -26.75 -94.63 -2.72
C LYS A 304 -27.02 -95.19 -4.10
N SER A 305 -26.91 -96.52 -4.20
CA SER A 305 -27.23 -97.27 -5.41
C SER A 305 -28.71 -97.13 -5.76
N LYS A 306 -29.02 -96.96 -7.05
CA LYS A 306 -30.37 -96.93 -7.63
C LYS A 306 -31.29 -95.81 -7.13
N GLN A 307 -30.73 -94.67 -6.70
CA GLN A 307 -31.48 -93.51 -6.24
C GLN A 307 -31.09 -92.24 -7.01
N GLU A 308 -32.08 -91.41 -7.36
CA GLU A 308 -31.84 -90.07 -7.91
C GLU A 308 -31.65 -89.08 -6.77
N PHE A 309 -30.57 -88.31 -6.85
CA PHE A 309 -30.28 -87.19 -5.98
C PHE A 309 -30.47 -85.91 -6.79
N ARG A 310 -31.10 -84.89 -6.19
CA ARG A 310 -31.38 -83.62 -6.85
C ARG A 310 -30.98 -82.46 -5.95
N VAL A 311 -30.30 -81.48 -6.53
CA VAL A 311 -30.00 -80.20 -5.90
C VAL A 311 -30.68 -79.10 -6.69
N LYS A 312 -31.56 -78.36 -6.01
CA LYS A 312 -32.23 -77.19 -6.59
C LYS A 312 -31.20 -76.09 -6.84
N MET A 313 -31.20 -75.54 -8.05
CA MET A 313 -30.30 -74.48 -8.48
C MET A 313 -31.06 -73.17 -8.74
N GLY A 314 -30.56 -72.32 -9.64
CA GLY A 314 -31.16 -71.03 -9.99
C GLY A 314 -32.50 -71.16 -10.73
N PRO A 315 -33.32 -70.09 -10.77
CA PRO A 315 -34.56 -70.05 -11.55
C PRO A 315 -34.25 -70.20 -13.04
N SER A 316 -34.95 -71.10 -13.73
CA SER A 316 -34.67 -71.37 -15.15
C SER A 316 -35.07 -70.23 -16.09
N ALA A 317 -35.92 -69.30 -15.63
CA ALA A 317 -36.33 -68.12 -16.38
C ALA A 317 -35.22 -67.05 -16.48
N THR A 318 -34.37 -66.93 -15.45
CA THR A 318 -33.41 -65.83 -15.32
C THR A 318 -31.96 -66.30 -15.25
N THR A 319 -31.71 -67.60 -15.32
CA THR A 319 -30.37 -68.17 -15.26
C THR A 319 -30.15 -69.22 -16.34
N VAL A 320 -28.91 -69.29 -16.84
CA VAL A 320 -28.43 -70.40 -17.66
C VAL A 320 -27.60 -71.30 -16.74
N ALA A 321 -27.97 -72.59 -16.71
CA ALA A 321 -27.26 -73.58 -15.92
C ALA A 321 -26.41 -74.48 -16.82
N PHE A 322 -25.19 -74.76 -16.41
CA PHE A 322 -24.32 -75.69 -17.12
C PHE A 322 -23.53 -76.54 -16.13
N LEU A 323 -23.26 -77.77 -16.57
CA LEU A 323 -22.52 -78.75 -15.81
C LEU A 323 -21.04 -78.40 -15.91
N THR A 324 -20.38 -78.24 -14.76
CA THR A 324 -18.99 -77.79 -14.69
C THR A 324 -18.02 -78.91 -14.36
N HIS A 325 -18.50 -80.00 -13.77
CA HIS A 325 -17.67 -81.14 -13.43
C HIS A 325 -18.54 -82.39 -13.23
N ILE A 326 -18.05 -83.56 -13.65
CA ILE A 326 -18.63 -84.86 -13.33
C ILE A 326 -17.51 -85.84 -13.00
N GLN A 327 -17.68 -86.64 -11.95
CA GLN A 327 -16.79 -87.72 -11.55
C GLN A 327 -17.60 -88.90 -11.04
N GLY A 328 -17.27 -90.12 -11.46
CA GLY A 328 -17.98 -91.33 -11.07
C GLY A 328 -17.61 -92.51 -11.97
N ASN A 329 -18.18 -93.68 -11.66
CA ASN A 329 -17.97 -94.90 -12.45
C ASN A 329 -19.07 -95.05 -13.51
N PHE A 330 -18.91 -94.41 -14.67
CA PHE A 330 -19.87 -94.41 -15.78
C PHE A 330 -19.70 -95.64 -16.70
N ALA A 331 -19.60 -96.83 -16.14
CA ALA A 331 -19.40 -98.07 -16.89
C ALA A 331 -20.72 -98.84 -17.05
N GLY A 332 -21.37 -98.69 -18.22
CA GLY A 332 -22.59 -99.43 -18.59
C GLY A 332 -23.84 -98.54 -18.67
N THR A 333 -25.01 -99.17 -18.55
CA THR A 333 -26.31 -98.48 -18.55
C THR A 333 -26.75 -98.22 -17.11
N GLY A 334 -26.95 -96.96 -16.73
CA GLY A 334 -27.59 -96.64 -15.46
C GLY A 334 -27.07 -95.38 -14.78
N GLU A 335 -25.81 -94.99 -14.96
CA GLU A 335 -25.23 -93.80 -14.35
C GLU A 335 -25.42 -92.54 -15.19
N TRP A 336 -25.90 -91.46 -14.58
CA TRP A 336 -26.01 -90.18 -15.26
C TRP A 336 -25.96 -89.01 -14.29
N ALA A 337 -25.46 -87.89 -14.79
CA ALA A 337 -25.59 -86.58 -14.18
C ALA A 337 -26.12 -85.61 -15.23
N THR A 338 -27.16 -84.86 -14.89
CA THR A 338 -27.81 -83.97 -15.85
C THR A 338 -28.44 -82.78 -15.15
N ILE A 339 -28.76 -81.76 -15.93
CA ILE A 339 -29.48 -80.58 -15.49
C ILE A 339 -30.90 -80.66 -16.03
N LYS A 340 -31.89 -80.61 -15.14
CA LYS A 340 -33.31 -80.67 -15.50
C LYS A 340 -34.01 -79.37 -15.12
N SER A 341 -34.91 -78.88 -15.97
CA SER A 341 -35.85 -77.83 -15.58
C SER A 341 -37.07 -78.48 -14.93
N ILE A 342 -37.32 -78.19 -13.66
CA ILE A 342 -38.45 -78.74 -12.90
C ILE A 342 -39.08 -77.60 -12.09
N GLY A 343 -40.37 -77.32 -12.32
CA GLY A 343 -41.11 -76.33 -11.52
C GLY A 343 -40.50 -74.91 -11.53
N GLY A 344 -39.92 -74.47 -12.65
CA GLY A 344 -39.34 -73.12 -12.80
C GLY A 344 -37.91 -72.96 -12.28
N TYR A 345 -37.26 -74.04 -11.86
CA TYR A 345 -35.86 -74.04 -11.42
C TYR A 345 -35.04 -75.07 -12.18
N TRP A 346 -33.75 -74.78 -12.36
CA TRP A 346 -32.78 -75.79 -12.74
C TRP A 346 -32.50 -76.70 -11.55
N TYR A 347 -32.41 -78.01 -11.78
CA TYR A 347 -31.98 -78.99 -10.80
C TYR A 347 -30.77 -79.73 -11.35
N LEU A 348 -29.72 -79.82 -10.53
CA LEU A 348 -28.60 -80.72 -10.79
C LEU A 348 -28.99 -82.10 -10.25
N CYS A 349 -29.20 -83.03 -11.17
CA CYS A 349 -29.63 -84.39 -10.85
C CYS A 349 -28.48 -85.36 -11.11
N ALA A 350 -28.33 -86.34 -10.21
CA ALA A 350 -27.38 -87.43 -10.34
C ALA A 350 -28.04 -88.75 -9.94
N TYR A 351 -27.74 -89.80 -10.67
CA TYR A 351 -28.21 -91.15 -10.38
C TYR A 351 -27.09 -92.14 -10.70
N THR A 352 -26.92 -93.14 -9.83
CA THR A 352 -25.84 -94.11 -9.96
C THR A 352 -26.20 -95.47 -9.40
N TRP A 353 -25.65 -96.55 -9.97
CA TRP A 353 -25.76 -97.90 -9.40
C TRP A 353 -24.59 -98.22 -8.46
N LYS A 354 -23.52 -97.42 -8.48
CA LYS A 354 -22.40 -97.48 -7.52
C LYS A 354 -22.24 -96.16 -6.76
N PRO A 355 -22.03 -96.18 -5.44
CA PRO A 355 -21.88 -94.94 -4.66
C PRO A 355 -20.70 -94.09 -5.15
N ASN A 356 -20.73 -92.78 -4.85
CA ASN A 356 -19.71 -91.76 -5.12
C ASN A 356 -19.73 -91.14 -6.54
N LEU A 357 -20.90 -90.98 -7.16
CA LEU A 357 -21.02 -90.08 -8.32
C LEU A 357 -21.13 -88.64 -7.82
N ILE A 358 -20.23 -87.77 -8.27
CA ILE A 358 -20.22 -86.34 -7.98
C ILE A 358 -20.48 -85.59 -9.27
N ALA A 359 -21.40 -84.63 -9.23
CA ALA A 359 -21.55 -83.67 -10.31
C ALA A 359 -21.59 -82.26 -9.71
N LYS A 360 -21.02 -81.30 -10.44
CA LYS A 360 -21.09 -79.88 -10.13
C LYS A 360 -21.66 -79.13 -11.30
N ALA A 361 -22.44 -78.12 -11.02
CA ALA A 361 -22.99 -77.21 -12.00
C ALA A 361 -22.88 -75.78 -11.50
N MET A 362 -23.01 -74.83 -12.41
CA MET A 362 -23.17 -73.43 -12.06
C MET A 362 -24.35 -72.83 -12.80
N CYS A 363 -24.99 -71.87 -12.15
CA CYS A 363 -25.97 -71.00 -12.79
C CYS A 363 -25.35 -69.61 -12.94
N ILE A 364 -25.36 -69.11 -14.18
CA ILE A 364 -25.06 -67.71 -14.49
C ILE A 364 -26.37 -66.98 -14.75
N GLY A 365 -26.45 -65.69 -14.42
CA GLY A 365 -27.55 -64.84 -14.89
C GLY A 365 -27.64 -64.92 -16.41
N LYS A 366 -28.86 -65.13 -16.94
CA LYS A 366 -29.09 -65.15 -18.38
C LYS A 366 -28.76 -63.73 -18.91
N PRO A 367 -27.77 -63.57 -19.81
CA PRO A 367 -27.63 -62.32 -20.53
C PRO A 367 -28.92 -62.11 -21.31
N PHE A 368 -29.56 -60.95 -21.12
CA PHE A 368 -30.84 -60.61 -21.76
C PHE A 368 -30.73 -60.63 -23.28
#